data_AF-A0A2L2P5C1-F1
#
_entry.id   AF-A0A2L2P5C1-F1
#
_cell.length_a   1.000
_cell.length_b   1.000
_cell.length_c   1.000
_cell.angle_alpha   90.00
_cell.angle_beta   90.00
_cell.angle_gamma   90.00
#
_symmetry.space_group_name_H-M   'P 1'
#
loop_
_entity.id
_entity.type
_entity.pdbx_description
1 polymer ?
#
loop_
_entity_poly.entity_id
_entity_poly.type
_entity_poly.pdbx_seq_one_letter_code
_entity_poly.pdbx_strand_id
1 'polypeptide(L)' 'VTAVSAPGSGLPEFSIVGYVDDREIVNYNSDSGRDQPRVRWMEKQDPGYWEGQTQIGKGNEAVFRHNVKTL' A
#
# COMPACT_ATOMS: atom_id res chain seq x y z
N VAL A 1 -7.41 -0.41 2.61
CA VAL A 1 -6.40 0.47 3.24
C VAL A 1 -6.50 0.29 4.73
N THR A 2 -5.36 0.23 5.41
CA THR A 2 -5.27 0.07 6.85
C THR A 2 -4.18 0.98 7.37
N ALA A 3 -4.43 1.63 8.51
CA ALA A 3 -3.46 2.44 9.23
C ALA A 3 -3.56 2.11 10.72
N VAL A 4 -2.43 1.98 11.42
CA VAL A 4 -2.39 1.64 12.85
C VAL A 4 -1.58 2.68 13.62
N SER A 5 -2.00 2.97 14.86
CA SER A 5 -1.36 3.97 15.72
C SER A 5 -0.13 3.44 16.47
N ALA A 6 0.00 2.12 16.63
CA ALA A 6 1.12 1.48 17.32
C ALA A 6 1.64 0.26 16.55
N PRO A 7 2.97 0.13 16.34
CA PRO A 7 3.58 -0.96 15.56
C PRO A 7 3.62 -2.33 16.30
N GLY A 8 2.77 -2.55 17.31
CA GLY A 8 2.87 -3.67 18.25
C GLY A 8 2.52 -5.06 17.71
N SER A 9 2.20 -5.22 16.42
CA SER A 9 1.66 -6.46 15.85
C SER A 9 2.53 -7.11 14.76
N GLY A 10 3.71 -6.55 14.46
CA GLY A 10 4.51 -7.00 13.30
C GLY A 10 3.87 -6.66 11.95
N LEU A 11 2.83 -5.81 11.96
CA LEU A 11 2.21 -5.25 10.77
C LEU A 11 2.84 -3.89 10.44
N PRO A 12 2.90 -3.51 9.16
CA PRO A 12 3.29 -2.17 8.75
C PRO A 12 2.34 -1.13 9.34
N GLU A 13 2.85 0.07 9.65
CA GLU A 13 2.05 1.19 10.15
C GLU A 13 0.92 1.57 9.17
N PHE A 14 1.15 1.35 7.87
CA PHE A 14 0.18 1.61 6.82
C PHE A 14 0.27 0.58 5.69
N SER A 15 -0.88 0.17 5.16
CA SER A 15 -0.95 -0.72 4.00
C SER A 15 -2.16 -0.46 3.10
N ILE A 16 -1.98 -0.73 1.80
CA ILE A 16 -3.04 -0.77 0.79
C ILE A 16 -2.94 -2.14 0.12
N VAL A 17 -4.05 -2.85 0.10
CA VAL A 17 -4.17 -4.16 -0.55
C VAL A 17 -5.33 -4.11 -1.52
N GLY A 18 -5.10 -4.48 -2.78
CA GLY A 18 -6.12 -4.53 -3.82
C GLY A 18 -6.46 -5.97 -4.17
N TYR A 19 -7.76 -6.26 -4.29
CA TYR A 19 -8.27 -7.59 -4.62
C TYR A 19 -9.11 -7.55 -5.91
N VAL A 20 -9.00 -8.61 -6.70
CA VAL A 20 -9.92 -8.94 -7.81
C VAL A 20 -10.18 -10.44 -7.73
N ASP A 21 -11.46 -10.84 -7.74
CA ASP A 21 -11.89 -12.25 -7.67
C ASP A 21 -11.19 -13.05 -6.56
N ASP A 22 -11.24 -12.54 -5.31
CA ASP A 22 -10.63 -13.13 -4.11
C ASP A 22 -9.11 -13.29 -4.15
N ARG A 23 -8.43 -12.66 -5.12
CA ARG A 23 -6.98 -12.69 -5.25
C ARG A 23 -6.40 -11.32 -4.97
N GLU A 24 -5.41 -11.27 -4.09
CA GLU A 24 -4.58 -10.07 -3.92
C GLU A 24 -3.81 -9.81 -5.22
N ILE A 25 -4.03 -8.65 -5.83
CA ILE A 25 -3.41 -8.27 -7.10
C ILE A 25 -2.28 -7.26 -6.92
N VAL A 26 -2.37 -6.42 -5.88
CA VAL A 26 -1.41 -5.35 -5.55
C VAL A 26 -1.28 -5.16 -4.05
N ASN A 27 -0.10 -4.72 -3.62
CA ASN A 27 0.20 -4.41 -2.24
C ASN A 27 1.17 -3.25 -2.12
N TYR A 28 0.77 -2.23 -1.37
CA TYR A 28 1.65 -1.20 -0.82
C TYR A 28 1.71 -1.36 0.69
N ASN A 29 2.88 -1.16 1.27
CA ASN A 29 3.03 -1.01 2.71
C ASN A 29 4.17 -0.04 3.06
N SER A 30 4.09 0.55 4.25
CA SER A 30 5.07 1.52 4.75
C SER A 30 6.49 0.97 4.87
N ASP A 31 6.65 -0.34 5.02
CA ASP A 31 7.97 -0.97 5.19
C ASP A 31 8.73 -1.02 3.86
N SER A 32 8.04 -1.37 2.78
CA SER A 32 8.62 -1.41 1.43
C SER A 32 8.57 -0.08 0.70
N GLY A 33 7.61 0.79 1.04
CA GLY A 33 7.42 2.11 0.45
C GLY A 33 7.16 2.08 -1.06
N ARG A 34 6.67 0.96 -1.60
CA ARG A 34 6.41 0.72 -3.02
C ARG A 34 5.15 -0.10 -3.21
N ASP A 35 4.43 0.20 -4.29
CA ASP A 35 3.31 -0.63 -4.74
C ASP A 35 3.84 -1.80 -5.57
N GLN A 36 3.44 -3.03 -5.22
CA GLN A 36 4.00 -4.25 -5.79
C GLN A 36 2.90 -5.14 -6.37
N PRO A 37 3.13 -5.74 -7.55
CA PRO A 37 2.25 -6.78 -8.06
C PRO A 37 2.28 -8.02 -7.17
N ARG A 38 1.12 -8.66 -7.02
CA ARG A 38 0.96 -9.92 -6.29
C ARG A 38 0.51 -11.08 -7.18
N VAL A 39 0.28 -10.79 -8.46
CA VAL A 39 -0.07 -11.76 -9.50
C VAL A 39 0.70 -11.47 -10.79
N ARG A 40 1.03 -12.55 -11.53
CA ARG A 40 1.87 -12.49 -12.74
C ARG A 40 1.37 -11.56 -13.84
N TRP A 41 0.06 -11.40 -13.97
CA TRP A 41 -0.49 -10.54 -15.02
C TRP A 41 -0.38 -9.05 -14.67
N MET A 42 -0.26 -8.70 -13.39
CA MET A 42 0.05 -7.33 -12.97
C MET A 42 1.51 -6.99 -13.24
N GLU A 43 2.45 -7.94 -13.13
CA GLU A 43 3.89 -7.71 -13.42
C GLU A 43 4.16 -7.17 -14.83
N LYS A 44 3.22 -7.34 -15.76
CA LYS A 44 3.34 -6.88 -17.16
C LYS A 44 3.07 -5.39 -17.35
N GLN A 45 2.66 -4.68 -16.29
CA GLN A 45 2.36 -3.25 -16.37
C GLN A 45 3.64 -2.44 -16.55
N ASP A 46 3.50 -1.32 -17.24
CA ASP A 46 4.59 -0.39 -17.51
C ASP A 46 5.20 0.15 -16.20
N PRO A 47 6.53 0.37 -16.12
CA PRO A 47 7.15 0.97 -14.95
C PRO A 47 6.48 2.28 -14.48
N GLY A 48 6.02 3.12 -15.41
CA GLY A 48 5.32 4.36 -15.09
C GLY A 48 3.99 4.16 -14.37
N TYR A 49 3.30 3.03 -14.62
CA TYR A 49 2.11 2.66 -13.85
C TYR A 49 2.48 2.42 -12.38
N TRP A 50 3.53 1.64 -12.12
CA TRP A 50 3.97 1.31 -10.77
C TRP A 50 4.55 2.50 -10.01
N GLU A 51 5.26 3.39 -10.71
CA GLU A 51 5.71 4.66 -10.15
C GLU A 51 4.52 5.52 -9.73
N GLY A 52 3.50 5.65 -10.58
CA GLY A 52 2.27 6.38 -10.27
C GLY A 52 1.53 5.80 -9.07
N GLN A 53 1.30 4.48 -9.04
CA GLN A 53 0.66 3.80 -7.91
C GLN A 53 1.46 3.98 -6.61
N THR A 54 2.80 3.90 -6.68
CA THR A 54 3.67 4.13 -5.53
C THR A 54 3.56 5.57 -4.99
N GLN A 55 3.48 6.58 -5.86
CA GLN A 55 3.28 7.96 -5.42
C GLN A 55 1.93 8.16 -4.74
N ILE A 56 0.86 7.54 -5.27
CA ILE A 56 -0.47 7.56 -4.65
C ILE A 56 -0.42 6.89 -3.27
N GLY A 57 0.24 5.73 -3.17
CA GLY A 57 0.43 5.01 -1.90
C GLY A 57 1.12 5.86 -0.84
N LYS A 58 2.21 6.55 -1.20
CA LYS A 58 2.93 7.47 -0.33
C LYS A 58 2.10 8.67 0.12
N GLY A 59 1.31 9.24 -0.80
CA GLY A 59 0.38 10.33 -0.47
C GLY A 59 -0.66 9.90 0.57
N ASN A 60 -1.27 8.73 0.36
CA ASN A 60 -2.24 8.18 1.30
C ASN A 60 -1.59 7.83 2.64
N GLU A 61 -0.38 7.25 2.64
CA GLU A 61 0.35 6.95 3.88
C GLU A 61 0.52 8.21 4.74
N ALA A 62 0.96 9.32 4.15
CA ALA A 62 1.14 10.58 4.87
C ALA A 62 -0.17 11.09 5.49
N VAL A 63 -1.27 11.04 4.73
CA VAL A 63 -2.60 11.46 5.19
C VAL A 63 -3.09 10.59 6.35
N PHE A 64 -3.02 9.26 6.20
CA PHE A 64 -3.50 8.37 7.25
C PHE A 64 -2.62 8.41 8.50
N ARG A 65 -1.30 8.56 8.36
CA ARG A 65 -0.39 8.76 9.50
C ARG A 65 -0.71 10.05 10.28
N HIS A 66 -1.19 11.09 9.60
CA HIS A 66 -1.71 12.27 10.27
C HIS A 66 -3.03 11.96 11.00
N ASN A 67 -3.99 11.34 10.31
CA ASN A 67 -5.31 11.06 10.86
C ASN A 67 -5.26 10.17 12.11
N VAL A 68 -4.43 9.12 12.13
CA VAL A 68 -4.32 8.23 13.31
C VAL A 68 -3.70 8.90 14.54
N LYS A 69 -3.10 10.10 14.39
CA LYS A 69 -2.57 10.91 15.50
C LYS A 69 -3.54 11.98 15.99
N THR A 70 -4.56 12.30 15.19
CA THR A 70 -5.49 13.41 15.45
C THR A 70 -6.92 12.95 15.73
N LEU A 71 -7.22 11.66 15.53
CA LEU A 71 -8.41 10.95 15.99
C LEU A 71 -8.21 10.43 17.41
#